data_AF-A0A966P2P7-F1
#
_entry.id   AF-A0A966P2P7-F1
#
_cell.length_a   1.000
_cell.length_b   1.000
_cell.length_c   1.000
_cell.angle_alpha   90.00
_cell.angle_beta   90.00
_cell.angle_gamma   90.00
#
_symmetry.space_group_name_H-M   'P 1'
#
loop_
_entity.id
_entity.type
_entity.pdbx_description
1 polymer ?
#
loop_
_entity_poly.entity_id
_entity_poly.type
_entity_poly.pdbx_seq_one_letter_code
_entity_poly.pdbx_strand_id
1 'polypeptide(L)'
;MNRAVPSCSNPGVDAWLKVWVKRKLIALACCLPLLLTSAAKGFSFDDLETSNWTACAAEGGMCRFEGTRLIRYGKEPVWSYAVASDRIDCSNSQFSDLLRGKAKVCEFGKTSSRAIEGPRITVRPVFYVFSDAAQSGLPTEADLRLISHYLAHARDHFKNLLGPEVSAFEIGEASVHYGRYESSALGGLGGLGSSSAVASAGGSAGVGGRDTNTAPDFEHAMLKEMFESRASNRYREHSVFVFILVNPNMQIYRPHWGGGGRSFNGGVNGGGGLVVLEYRRLRHSFYSTLIHELGHAFGLRHVDCFGQSMTESDSLMSYNPRHRSRGAEIALNPGTLSEGERLTLLLNPRIFPHQHDLASLQEQSNACVLPAMDSYLGGVPTVHGLGYDLLFNNRMVSGFDAMFYTKAQAKRHCAAMRQRHPSLRVDCRFAGKPLESPLP
;
A
#
# COMPACT_ATOMS: atom_id res chain seq x y z
N MET A 1 49.84 -52.80 25.85
CA MET A 1 49.82 -53.68 24.65
C MET A 1 48.41 -53.61 24.07
N ASN A 2 48.15 -52.65 23.20
CA ASN A 2 48.18 -52.72 21.73
C ASN A 2 47.02 -53.52 21.11
N ARG A 3 46.35 -52.83 20.17
CA ARG A 3 45.45 -53.28 19.08
C ARG A 3 44.00 -53.57 19.47
N ALA A 4 43.00 -53.36 18.63
CA ALA A 4 42.78 -52.58 17.40
C ALA A 4 41.28 -52.77 17.10
N VAL A 5 40.60 -51.71 16.66
CA VAL A 5 39.34 -51.78 15.88
C VAL A 5 39.74 -52.30 14.49
N PRO A 6 39.02 -53.23 13.82
CA PRO A 6 37.82 -52.82 13.07
C PRO A 6 36.76 -53.87 12.68
N SER A 7 35.70 -53.30 12.11
CA SER A 7 34.85 -53.80 11.01
C SER A 7 33.80 -54.88 11.27
N CYS A 8 32.56 -54.41 11.13
CA CYS A 8 31.39 -55.03 10.50
C CYS A 8 31.55 -56.41 9.84
N SER A 9 30.69 -57.34 10.29
CA SER A 9 30.05 -58.36 9.46
C SER A 9 28.67 -58.74 10.04
N ASN A 10 27.65 -58.48 9.21
CA ASN A 10 26.24 -58.94 9.14
C ASN A 10 25.97 -60.43 9.51
N PRO A 11 24.72 -61.00 9.47
CA PRO A 11 23.38 -60.45 9.14
C PRO A 11 22.18 -61.01 9.97
N GLY A 12 20.98 -60.49 9.67
CA GLY A 12 19.66 -61.12 9.84
C GLY A 12 18.59 -60.02 9.90
N VAL A 13 17.68 -59.82 8.95
CA VAL A 13 16.87 -60.77 8.18
C VAL A 13 16.23 -60.09 6.96
N ASP A 14 15.96 -60.93 5.96
CA ASP A 14 14.94 -60.85 4.89
C ASP A 14 15.16 -60.00 3.63
N ALA A 15 14.96 -60.71 2.51
CA ALA A 15 15.53 -60.47 1.20
C ALA A 15 14.45 -60.52 0.09
N TRP A 16 14.88 -60.08 -1.11
CA TRP A 16 14.31 -60.25 -2.47
C TRP A 16 13.40 -59.11 -2.98
N LEU A 17 13.94 -58.11 -3.74
CA LEU A 17 14.22 -58.05 -5.21
C LEU A 17 12.94 -58.01 -6.09
N LYS A 18 12.82 -57.30 -7.23
CA LYS A 18 13.53 -56.20 -7.93
C LYS A 18 12.64 -55.75 -9.13
N VAL A 19 12.93 -54.55 -9.63
CA VAL A 19 12.49 -53.80 -10.84
C VAL A 19 12.56 -54.59 -12.18
N TRP A 20 11.73 -54.26 -13.21
CA TRP A 20 12.12 -53.93 -14.63
C TRP A 20 10.93 -53.85 -15.66
N VAL A 21 10.79 -52.67 -16.31
CA VAL A 21 10.68 -52.37 -17.78
C VAL A 21 9.41 -52.67 -18.65
N LYS A 22 8.83 -51.54 -19.14
CA LYS A 22 8.29 -51.13 -20.48
C LYS A 22 7.25 -51.96 -21.30
N ARG A 23 6.24 -51.19 -21.75
CA ARG A 23 5.69 -50.96 -23.13
C ARG A 23 4.38 -51.66 -23.58
N LYS A 24 3.39 -50.80 -23.95
CA LYS A 24 2.51 -50.81 -25.16
C LYS A 24 1.40 -51.91 -25.23
N LEU A 25 0.13 -51.73 -25.65
CA LEU A 25 -0.57 -50.84 -26.60
C LEU A 25 -2.12 -51.12 -26.57
N ILE A 26 -2.95 -50.13 -27.00
CA ILE A 26 -4.23 -50.20 -27.79
C ILE A 26 -5.52 -50.69 -27.07
N ALA A 27 -6.47 -49.81 -26.70
CA ALA A 27 -7.64 -49.25 -27.43
C ALA A 27 -8.95 -50.02 -27.12
N LEU A 28 -10.18 -49.47 -27.05
CA LEU A 28 -10.82 -48.43 -27.83
C LEU A 28 -12.13 -47.94 -27.15
N ALA A 29 -12.34 -46.62 -27.16
CA ALA A 29 -13.57 -45.84 -27.38
C ALA A 29 -14.94 -46.18 -26.73
N CYS A 30 -15.50 -45.15 -26.07
CA CYS A 30 -16.87 -44.74 -26.36
C CYS A 30 -16.93 -43.19 -26.46
N CYS A 31 -17.45 -42.70 -27.59
CA CYS A 31 -17.60 -41.30 -27.98
C CYS A 31 -18.84 -40.64 -27.33
N LEU A 32 -18.75 -39.34 -27.01
CA LEU A 32 -19.64 -38.30 -27.58
C LEU A 32 -19.01 -36.88 -27.41
N PRO A 33 -19.31 -35.91 -28.29
CA PRO A 33 -18.43 -34.78 -28.63
C PRO A 33 -18.90 -33.39 -28.10
N LEU A 34 -18.07 -32.39 -28.44
CA LEU A 34 -18.31 -30.94 -28.54
C LEU A 34 -18.23 -30.08 -27.25
N LEU A 35 -17.11 -29.38 -27.11
CA LEU A 35 -17.04 -27.92 -27.30
C LEU A 35 -15.56 -27.50 -27.26
N LEU A 36 -15.05 -26.94 -28.37
CA LEU A 36 -13.86 -26.11 -28.31
C LEU A 36 -14.22 -24.87 -27.49
N THR A 37 -13.77 -24.81 -26.25
CA THR A 37 -13.45 -23.52 -25.64
C THR A 37 -11.94 -23.42 -25.64
N SER A 38 -11.44 -22.38 -26.30
CA SER A 38 -10.11 -21.85 -26.03
C SER A 38 -10.05 -21.58 -24.54
N ALA A 39 -9.53 -22.54 -23.76
CA ALA A 39 -9.16 -22.31 -22.38
C ALA A 39 -8.11 -21.21 -22.43
N ALA A 40 -8.55 -20.01 -22.10
CA ALA A 40 -7.74 -18.83 -21.98
C ALA A 40 -6.46 -19.23 -21.23
N LYS A 41 -5.32 -19.14 -21.94
CA LYS A 41 -4.03 -19.10 -21.26
C LYS A 41 -4.13 -17.96 -20.28
N GLY A 42 -4.16 -18.32 -19.00
CA GLY A 42 -4.26 -17.38 -17.90
C GLY A 42 -3.18 -16.32 -18.03
N PHE A 43 -3.60 -15.08 -17.82
CA PHE A 43 -2.75 -13.90 -17.74
C PHE A 43 -1.70 -14.08 -16.63
N SER A 44 -0.42 -13.88 -16.96
CA SER A 44 0.72 -13.86 -16.03
C SER A 44 1.12 -12.41 -15.75
N PHE A 45 1.42 -12.11 -14.49
CA PHE A 45 1.82 -10.78 -14.03
C PHE A 45 3.26 -10.40 -14.39
N ASP A 46 4.02 -11.28 -15.04
CA ASP A 46 5.32 -10.93 -15.65
C ASP A 46 5.19 -9.85 -16.73
N ASP A 47 4.01 -9.72 -17.37
CA ASP A 47 3.81 -8.87 -18.54
C ASP A 47 3.74 -7.34 -18.29
N LEU A 48 3.65 -6.90 -17.03
CA LEU A 48 3.73 -5.47 -16.68
C LEU A 48 5.18 -4.97 -16.49
N GLU A 49 6.15 -5.89 -16.45
CA GLU A 49 7.56 -5.60 -16.16
C GLU A 49 8.56 -6.34 -17.07
N THR A 50 8.12 -7.27 -17.93
CA THR A 50 8.97 -7.79 -19.02
C THR A 50 9.08 -6.77 -20.17
N SER A 51 9.95 -5.78 -19.93
CA SER A 51 10.97 -5.24 -20.85
C SER A 51 10.65 -4.55 -22.18
N ASN A 52 9.40 -4.17 -22.52
CA ASN A 52 9.16 -3.36 -23.74
C ASN A 52 8.59 -1.98 -23.43
N TRP A 53 9.47 -1.09 -22.96
CA TRP A 53 9.21 0.34 -22.99
C TRP A 53 9.47 0.87 -24.40
N THR A 54 8.48 1.55 -24.96
CA THR A 54 8.60 2.13 -26.30
C THR A 54 8.86 3.62 -26.17
N ALA A 55 10.06 4.06 -26.58
CA ALA A 55 10.38 5.47 -26.66
C ALA A 55 9.42 6.20 -27.61
N CYS A 56 8.90 7.35 -27.17
CA CYS A 56 7.88 8.09 -27.90
C CYS A 56 8.22 9.57 -28.12
N ALA A 57 8.99 10.20 -27.22
CA ALA A 57 9.38 11.61 -27.35
C ALA A 57 10.62 11.94 -26.52
N ALA A 58 11.47 12.85 -27.00
CA ALA A 58 12.48 13.51 -26.18
C ALA A 58 11.85 14.59 -25.28
N GLU A 59 12.59 15.05 -24.26
CA GLU A 59 12.17 16.17 -23.40
C GLU A 59 11.73 17.40 -24.23
N GLY A 60 10.52 17.90 -23.96
CA GLY A 60 9.84 18.96 -24.70
C GLY A 60 8.98 18.49 -25.88
N GLY A 61 8.99 17.20 -26.22
CA GLY A 61 8.18 16.62 -27.29
C GLY A 61 6.84 16.06 -26.82
N MET A 62 5.91 15.79 -27.75
CA MET A 62 4.63 15.17 -27.44
C MET A 62 4.67 13.65 -27.67
N CYS A 63 4.47 12.89 -26.60
CA CYS A 63 4.33 11.44 -26.64
C CYS A 63 2.88 11.07 -26.99
N ARG A 64 2.63 10.43 -28.13
CA ARG A 64 1.30 9.95 -28.56
C ARG A 64 1.24 8.44 -28.51
N PHE A 65 0.11 7.90 -28.09
CA PHE A 65 -0.15 6.47 -27.99
C PHE A 65 -1.66 6.23 -28.06
N GLU A 66 -2.11 4.98 -27.99
CA GLU A 66 -3.54 4.64 -27.97
C GLU A 66 -3.94 4.05 -26.62
N GLY A 67 -5.10 4.48 -26.13
CA GLY A 67 -5.66 4.03 -24.86
C GLY A 67 -4.93 4.61 -23.66
N THR A 68 -5.23 4.08 -22.48
CA THR A 68 -4.57 4.49 -21.25
C THR A 68 -3.29 3.70 -21.05
N ARG A 69 -2.16 4.40 -20.84
CA ARG A 69 -0.84 3.79 -20.66
C ARG A 69 -0.10 4.40 -19.48
N LEU A 70 0.81 3.61 -18.91
CA LEU A 70 1.87 4.11 -18.04
C LEU A 70 3.00 4.66 -18.92
N ILE A 71 3.46 5.86 -18.62
CA ILE A 71 4.54 6.57 -19.29
C ILE A 71 5.64 6.78 -18.25
N ARG A 72 6.89 6.56 -18.64
CA ARG A 72 8.07 6.94 -17.87
C ARG A 72 8.81 8.07 -18.56
N TYR A 73 9.29 9.03 -17.79
CA TYR A 73 10.03 10.20 -18.21
C TYR A 73 11.33 10.26 -17.42
N GLY A 74 12.47 10.23 -18.09
CA GLY A 74 13.75 10.24 -17.41
C GLY A 74 14.87 9.72 -18.27
N LYS A 75 15.87 9.16 -17.61
CA LYS A 75 17.00 8.48 -18.24
C LYS A 75 17.49 7.43 -17.28
N GLU A 76 17.71 6.23 -17.80
CA GLU A 76 18.14 5.09 -16.99
C GLU A 76 19.33 5.46 -16.06
N PRO A 77 19.27 5.06 -14.77
CA PRO A 77 18.24 4.25 -14.10
C PRO A 77 17.10 5.08 -13.48
N VAL A 78 17.06 6.39 -13.68
CA VAL A 78 16.16 7.30 -12.96
C VAL A 78 14.98 7.72 -13.84
N TRP A 79 13.78 7.36 -13.40
CA TRP A 79 12.54 7.58 -14.13
C TRP A 79 11.46 8.19 -13.22
N SER A 80 10.75 9.19 -13.72
CA SER A 80 9.45 9.64 -13.21
C SER A 80 8.35 8.98 -14.02
N TYR A 81 7.20 8.71 -13.42
CA TYR A 81 6.12 8.02 -14.11
C TYR A 81 4.87 8.89 -14.21
N ALA A 82 4.01 8.61 -15.18
CA ALA A 82 2.68 9.17 -15.31
C ALA A 82 1.73 8.17 -15.94
N VAL A 83 0.43 8.30 -15.68
CA VAL A 83 -0.59 7.58 -16.46
C VAL A 83 -1.39 8.61 -17.23
N ALA A 84 -1.52 8.40 -18.55
CA ALA A 84 -2.30 9.27 -19.41
C ALA A 84 -3.02 8.46 -20.48
N SER A 85 -4.00 9.09 -21.14
CA SER A 85 -4.74 8.52 -22.26
C SER A 85 -4.41 9.27 -23.55
N ASP A 86 -4.10 8.52 -24.59
CA ASP A 86 -3.84 8.93 -25.97
C ASP A 86 -2.61 9.85 -26.22
N ARG A 87 -2.24 10.70 -25.25
CA ARG A 87 -1.06 11.56 -25.34
C ARG A 87 -0.62 12.10 -23.98
N ILE A 88 0.66 12.46 -23.90
CA ILE A 88 1.22 13.27 -22.81
C ILE A 88 2.35 14.15 -23.34
N ASP A 89 2.48 15.37 -22.79
CA ASP A 89 3.64 16.21 -23.06
C ASP A 89 4.85 15.69 -22.27
N CYS A 90 5.97 15.47 -22.95
CA CYS A 90 7.17 14.91 -22.38
C CYS A 90 8.01 15.99 -21.68
N SER A 91 7.50 16.56 -20.60
CA SER A 91 8.12 17.74 -19.99
C SER A 91 8.07 17.74 -18.45
N ASN A 92 8.91 18.58 -17.85
CA ASN A 92 8.93 18.82 -16.40
C ASN A 92 7.62 19.45 -15.86
N SER A 93 6.68 19.82 -16.73
CA SER A 93 5.33 20.25 -16.33
C SER A 93 4.41 19.08 -16.01
N GLN A 94 4.60 17.94 -16.71
CA GLN A 94 3.81 16.73 -16.57
C GLN A 94 4.44 15.74 -15.59
N PHE A 95 5.76 15.80 -15.38
CA PHE A 95 6.51 14.84 -14.59
C PHE A 95 7.39 15.55 -13.54
N SER A 96 7.78 14.82 -12.50
CA SER A 96 8.78 15.31 -11.54
C SER A 96 10.19 15.19 -12.14
N ASP A 97 10.94 16.30 -12.22
CA ASP A 97 12.31 16.29 -12.74
C ASP A 97 13.32 15.85 -11.66
N LEU A 98 13.64 14.56 -11.65
CA LEU A 98 14.64 13.96 -10.78
C LEU A 98 16.08 14.11 -11.32
N LEU A 99 16.26 14.55 -12.58
CA LEU A 99 17.56 14.68 -13.25
C LEU A 99 17.71 16.08 -13.87
N ARG A 100 17.82 17.10 -13.01
CA ARG A 100 18.00 18.50 -13.47
C ARG A 100 19.25 18.65 -14.34
N GLY A 101 19.10 19.36 -15.45
CA GLY A 101 20.20 19.63 -16.39
C GLY A 101 20.62 18.44 -17.25
N LYS A 102 19.96 17.28 -17.15
CA LYS A 102 20.19 16.13 -18.02
C LYS A 102 19.02 15.95 -18.99
N ALA A 103 19.34 15.61 -20.23
CA ALA A 103 18.36 15.27 -21.25
C ALA A 103 17.58 14.00 -20.87
N LYS A 104 16.26 14.08 -20.98
CA LYS A 104 15.32 12.99 -20.64
C LYS A 104 14.53 12.55 -21.87
N VAL A 105 13.94 11.36 -21.78
CA VAL A 105 13.09 10.75 -22.80
C VAL A 105 11.80 10.25 -22.15
N CYS A 106 10.70 10.30 -22.90
CA CYS A 106 9.48 9.61 -22.55
C CYS A 106 9.39 8.28 -23.28
N GLU A 107 8.93 7.29 -22.54
CA GLU A 107 8.65 5.96 -23.04
C GLU A 107 7.31 5.50 -22.47
N PHE A 108 6.46 4.89 -23.30
CA PHE A 108 5.21 4.31 -22.83
C PHE A 108 5.33 2.79 -22.71
N GLY A 109 4.67 2.25 -21.69
CA GLY A 109 4.50 0.80 -21.51
C GLY A 109 3.28 0.28 -22.28
N LYS A 110 2.92 -0.99 -22.03
CA LYS A 110 1.69 -1.58 -22.58
C LYS A 110 0.44 -0.89 -22.03
N THR A 111 -0.68 -1.05 -22.74
CA THR A 111 -2.00 -0.53 -22.37
C THR A 111 -2.41 -1.01 -20.99
N SER A 112 -2.73 -0.10 -20.07
CA SER A 112 -3.35 -0.45 -18.80
C SER A 112 -4.86 -0.57 -19.03
N SER A 113 -5.38 -1.80 -19.07
CA SER A 113 -6.81 -2.05 -19.10
C SER A 113 -7.49 -1.46 -17.85
N ARG A 114 -8.75 -1.00 -18.00
CA ARG A 114 -9.51 -0.22 -17.00
C ARG A 114 -10.29 -1.10 -16.00
N ALA A 115 -9.91 -2.37 -15.81
CA ALA A 115 -10.55 -3.31 -14.87
C ALA A 115 -9.45 -4.04 -14.06
N ILE A 116 -9.72 -4.41 -12.81
CA ILE A 116 -8.72 -4.86 -11.82
C ILE A 116 -8.12 -6.23 -12.22
N GLU A 117 -7.12 -6.22 -13.08
CA GLU A 117 -6.16 -7.30 -13.23
C GLU A 117 -4.88 -6.88 -12.50
N GLY A 118 -4.77 -7.33 -11.25
CA GLY A 118 -3.75 -6.96 -10.27
C GLY A 118 -3.52 -8.12 -9.31
N PRO A 119 -2.29 -8.39 -8.82
CA PRO A 119 -2.14 -9.32 -7.71
C PRO A 119 -2.93 -8.77 -6.52
N ARG A 120 -3.61 -9.68 -5.83
CA ARG A 120 -4.34 -9.36 -4.61
C ARG A 120 -3.35 -8.85 -3.58
N ILE A 121 -3.79 -7.88 -2.79
CA ILE A 121 -2.95 -7.38 -1.70
C ILE A 121 -2.94 -8.39 -0.57
N THR A 122 -1.75 -8.66 -0.04
CA THR A 122 -1.56 -9.51 1.13
C THR A 122 -1.14 -8.66 2.33
N VAL A 123 -1.71 -8.92 3.51
CA VAL A 123 -1.26 -8.36 4.77
C VAL A 123 -0.13 -9.22 5.34
N ARG A 124 1.06 -8.66 5.50
CA ARG A 124 2.29 -9.37 5.92
C ARG A 124 2.78 -8.89 7.28
N PRO A 125 2.68 -9.68 8.35
CA PRO A 125 3.28 -9.34 9.61
C PRO A 125 4.81 -9.52 9.58
N VAL A 126 5.52 -8.49 10.02
CA VAL A 126 6.98 -8.43 10.05
C VAL A 126 7.42 -7.98 11.43
N PHE A 127 8.04 -8.85 12.21
CA PHE A 127 8.71 -8.45 13.44
C PHE A 127 10.02 -7.76 13.06
N TYR A 128 10.07 -6.44 13.21
CA TYR A 128 11.25 -5.65 12.89
C TYR A 128 12.13 -5.53 14.14
N VAL A 129 13.28 -6.22 14.12
CA VAL A 129 14.25 -6.24 15.21
C VAL A 129 15.31 -5.17 14.94
N PHE A 130 15.44 -4.19 15.82
CA PHE A 130 16.47 -3.15 15.69
C PHE A 130 17.87 -3.73 15.82
N SER A 131 18.86 -3.10 15.20
CA SER A 131 20.25 -3.57 15.18
C SER A 131 20.92 -3.58 16.56
N ASP A 132 20.43 -2.75 17.48
CA ASP A 132 20.87 -2.65 18.88
C ASP A 132 20.00 -3.47 19.84
N ALA A 133 19.04 -4.25 19.34
CA ALA A 133 18.24 -5.13 20.18
C ALA A 133 19.11 -6.24 20.78
N ALA A 134 19.08 -6.38 22.11
CA ALA A 134 19.69 -7.51 22.79
C ALA A 134 19.07 -8.83 22.31
N GLN A 135 19.87 -9.91 22.28
CA GLN A 135 19.39 -11.25 21.88
C GLN A 135 18.30 -11.80 22.81
N SER A 136 18.13 -11.22 24.01
CA SER A 136 17.02 -11.51 24.92
C SER A 136 15.77 -10.70 24.55
N GLY A 137 14.63 -11.37 24.42
CA GLY A 137 13.35 -10.70 24.12
C GLY A 137 12.99 -10.65 22.63
N LEU A 138 13.64 -11.49 21.81
CA LEU A 138 13.27 -11.69 20.41
C LEU A 138 11.89 -12.37 20.28
N PRO A 139 11.20 -12.21 19.13
CA PRO A 139 9.96 -12.91 18.83
C PRO A 139 10.12 -14.42 18.90
N THR A 140 9.18 -15.09 19.54
CA THR A 140 9.08 -16.55 19.55
C THR A 140 8.11 -17.02 18.48
N GLU A 141 8.16 -18.31 18.16
CA GLU A 141 7.17 -18.93 17.26
C GLU A 141 5.72 -18.76 17.78
N ALA A 142 5.52 -18.67 19.09
CA ALA A 142 4.21 -18.38 19.67
C ALA A 142 3.75 -16.95 19.34
N ASP A 143 4.66 -15.98 19.28
CA ASP A 143 4.36 -14.59 18.91
C ASP A 143 3.98 -14.50 17.42
N LEU A 144 4.68 -15.25 16.55
CA LEU A 144 4.36 -15.35 15.12
C LEU A 144 2.95 -15.92 14.91
N ARG A 145 2.60 -17.00 15.62
CA ARG A 145 1.24 -17.54 15.57
C ARG A 145 0.19 -16.57 16.12
N LEU A 146 0.52 -15.82 17.18
CA LEU A 146 -0.39 -14.87 17.80
C LEU A 146 -0.74 -13.71 16.85
N ILE A 147 0.24 -13.13 16.15
CA ILE A 147 -0.06 -12.08 15.17
C ILE A 147 -0.88 -12.62 13.99
N SER A 148 -0.59 -13.83 13.51
CA SER A 148 -1.40 -14.47 12.46
C SER A 148 -2.84 -14.73 12.93
N HIS A 149 -3.03 -15.12 14.18
CA HIS A 149 -4.35 -15.26 14.79
C HIS A 149 -5.12 -13.92 14.80
N TYR A 150 -4.49 -12.83 15.24
CA TYR A 150 -5.11 -11.51 15.20
C TYR A 150 -5.47 -11.05 13.79
N LEU A 151 -4.60 -11.29 12.81
CA LEU A 151 -4.89 -10.93 11.42
C LEU A 151 -6.03 -11.75 10.82
N ALA A 152 -6.17 -13.03 11.20
CA ALA A 152 -7.31 -13.85 10.78
C ALA A 152 -8.63 -13.27 11.32
N HIS A 153 -8.67 -12.91 12.61
CA HIS A 153 -9.83 -12.25 13.19
C HIS A 153 -10.11 -10.88 12.56
N ALA A 154 -9.08 -10.09 12.28
CA ALA A 154 -9.24 -8.79 11.61
C ALA A 154 -9.83 -8.94 10.21
N ARG A 155 -9.32 -9.90 9.42
CA ARG A 155 -9.84 -10.22 8.08
C ARG A 155 -11.32 -10.58 8.14
N ASP A 156 -11.70 -11.46 9.06
CA ASP A 156 -13.08 -11.91 9.19
C ASP A 156 -13.98 -10.77 9.69
N HIS A 157 -13.47 -9.90 10.58
CA HIS A 157 -14.18 -8.70 11.03
C HIS A 157 -14.45 -7.72 9.89
N PHE A 158 -13.45 -7.35 9.08
CA PHE A 158 -13.65 -6.49 7.91
C PHE A 158 -14.61 -7.11 6.89
N LYS A 159 -14.51 -8.43 6.64
CA LYS A 159 -15.45 -9.14 5.77
C LYS A 159 -16.90 -8.98 6.27
N ASN A 160 -17.12 -9.21 7.56
CA ASN A 160 -18.45 -9.10 8.17
C ASN A 160 -19.02 -7.67 8.08
N LEU A 161 -18.17 -6.66 8.25
CA LEU A 161 -18.57 -5.25 8.16
C LEU A 161 -18.90 -4.81 6.73
N LEU A 162 -18.21 -5.36 5.73
CA LEU A 162 -18.40 -4.97 4.33
C LEU A 162 -19.56 -5.71 3.65
N GLY A 163 -19.81 -6.94 4.09
CA GLY A 163 -20.94 -7.77 3.66
C GLY A 163 -20.51 -9.10 3.03
N PRO A 164 -21.46 -10.03 2.82
CA PRO A 164 -21.16 -11.42 2.42
C PRO A 164 -20.55 -11.54 1.02
N GLU A 165 -20.84 -10.60 0.11
CA GLU A 165 -20.33 -10.58 -1.27
C GLU A 165 -18.88 -10.09 -1.39
N VAL A 166 -18.29 -9.66 -0.27
CA VAL A 166 -16.93 -9.11 -0.24
C VAL A 166 -15.96 -10.19 0.21
N SER A 167 -14.90 -10.39 -0.58
CA SER A 167 -13.72 -11.10 -0.11
C SER A 167 -12.82 -10.13 0.66
N ALA A 168 -12.18 -10.60 1.72
CA ALA A 168 -11.18 -9.80 2.44
C ALA A 168 -9.75 -10.09 1.94
N PHE A 169 -8.78 -9.42 2.55
CA PHE A 169 -7.37 -9.53 2.20
C PHE A 169 -6.77 -10.91 2.52
N GLU A 170 -5.70 -11.25 1.81
CA GLU A 170 -4.89 -12.43 2.08
C GLU A 170 -3.94 -12.16 3.26
N ILE A 171 -3.57 -13.20 4.01
CA ILE A 171 -2.62 -13.11 5.12
C ILE A 171 -1.35 -13.82 4.69
N GLY A 172 -0.23 -13.10 4.71
CA GLY A 172 1.08 -13.66 4.41
C GLY A 172 1.71 -14.27 5.65
N GLU A 173 2.75 -15.07 5.43
CA GLU A 173 3.53 -15.67 6.51
C GLU A 173 4.17 -14.60 7.39
N ALA A 174 4.14 -14.83 8.71
CA ALA A 174 4.82 -13.97 9.67
C ALA A 174 6.33 -14.18 9.58
N SER A 175 7.08 -13.08 9.58
CA SER A 175 8.53 -13.11 9.43
C SER A 175 9.23 -12.26 10.48
N VAL A 176 10.48 -12.60 10.78
CA VAL A 176 11.39 -11.79 11.58
C VAL A 176 12.39 -11.13 10.64
N HIS A 177 12.46 -9.80 10.67
CA HIS A 177 13.40 -9.02 9.88
C HIS A 177 14.39 -8.33 10.82
N TYR A 178 15.68 -8.60 10.64
CA TYR A 178 16.75 -7.94 11.37
C TYR A 178 17.10 -6.63 10.64
N GLY A 179 16.67 -5.53 11.23
CA GLY A 179 16.79 -4.19 10.70
C GLY A 179 18.20 -3.64 10.76
N ARG A 180 18.51 -2.72 9.85
CA ARG A 180 19.79 -1.99 9.82
C ARG A 180 19.85 -0.78 10.74
N TYR A 181 18.73 -0.36 11.33
CA TYR A 181 18.66 0.82 12.18
C TYR A 181 18.65 0.45 13.66
N GLU A 182 19.32 1.28 14.46
CA GLU A 182 19.22 1.23 15.92
C GLU A 182 17.90 1.82 16.41
N SER A 183 17.51 1.44 17.62
CA SER A 183 16.27 1.91 18.22
C SER A 183 16.26 3.41 18.54
N SER A 184 17.42 4.04 18.62
CA SER A 184 17.58 5.50 18.70
C SER A 184 16.97 6.24 17.51
N ALA A 185 16.82 5.58 16.35
CA ALA A 185 16.17 6.13 15.16
C ALA A 185 14.69 6.50 15.39
N LEU A 186 14.05 5.94 16.42
CA LEU A 186 12.69 6.31 16.83
C LEU A 186 12.60 7.74 17.40
N GLY A 187 13.70 8.32 17.88
CA GLY A 187 13.73 9.66 18.47
C GLY A 187 13.48 10.80 17.47
N GLY A 188 13.64 10.54 16.16
CA GLY A 188 13.35 11.49 15.08
C GLY A 188 11.87 11.59 14.69
N LEU A 189 10.98 10.80 15.31
CA LEU A 189 9.56 10.71 14.98
C LEU A 189 8.77 11.96 15.44
N GLY A 190 8.86 13.02 14.64
CA GLY A 190 8.01 14.20 14.73
C GLY A 190 6.58 13.94 14.21
N GLY A 191 5.72 13.38 15.06
CA GLY A 191 4.27 13.61 15.00
C GLY A 191 3.45 12.77 13.99
N LEU A 192 3.34 11.46 14.23
CA LEU A 192 2.43 10.54 13.51
C LEU A 192 0.92 10.83 13.66
N GLY A 193 0.54 11.86 14.41
CA GLY A 193 -0.86 12.29 14.55
C GLY A 193 -1.11 13.75 14.16
N SER A 194 -0.12 14.49 13.67
CA SER A 194 -0.25 15.95 13.47
C SER A 194 0.44 16.52 12.23
N SER A 195 1.36 15.82 11.56
CA SER A 195 2.00 16.38 10.34
C SER A 195 1.17 16.24 9.04
N SER A 196 -0.15 16.00 9.15
CA SER A 196 -1.09 16.38 8.06
C SER A 196 -2.38 17.08 8.54
N ALA A 197 -2.45 17.51 9.81
CA ALA A 197 -3.51 18.39 10.29
C ALA A 197 -2.87 19.68 10.82
N VAL A 198 -2.66 20.62 9.88
CA VAL A 198 -2.81 22.08 9.98
C VAL A 198 -2.22 22.65 8.67
N ALA A 199 -3.06 22.66 7.64
CA ALA A 199 -3.17 23.87 6.84
C ALA A 199 -4.47 24.56 7.28
N SER A 200 -4.51 24.92 8.56
CA SER A 200 -5.33 26.03 9.05
C SER A 200 -4.39 27.21 9.25
N ALA A 201 -4.80 28.35 8.70
CA ALA A 201 -4.03 29.57 8.58
C ALA A 201 -3.46 30.09 9.90
N GLY A 202 -2.30 30.75 9.83
CA GLY A 202 -1.81 31.65 10.87
C GLY A 202 -0.29 31.60 11.08
N GLY A 203 0.48 32.28 10.24
CA GLY A 203 1.93 32.46 10.45
C GLY A 203 2.66 32.89 9.19
N SER A 204 2.77 34.21 8.99
CA SER A 204 3.58 34.84 7.95
C SER A 204 5.07 34.58 8.20
N ALA A 205 5.77 33.96 7.24
CA ALA A 205 7.12 34.37 6.78
C ALA A 205 7.80 33.24 5.96
N GLY A 206 8.34 33.60 4.79
CA GLY A 206 9.49 32.91 4.20
C GLY A 206 9.19 31.95 3.06
N VAL A 207 9.26 32.45 1.83
CA VAL A 207 9.59 31.65 0.64
C VAL A 207 10.99 31.05 0.88
N GLY A 208 11.04 29.74 1.12
CA GLY A 208 12.26 28.94 1.17
C GLY A 208 11.92 27.53 0.71
N GLY A 209 12.61 27.03 -0.30
CA GLY A 209 12.51 25.63 -0.70
C GLY A 209 12.77 24.76 0.51
N ARG A 210 11.92 23.75 0.77
CA ARG A 210 12.28 22.71 1.74
C ARG A 210 13.56 22.06 1.23
N ASP A 211 14.63 22.26 1.98
CA ASP A 211 15.89 21.55 1.77
C ASP A 211 15.62 20.05 1.70
N THR A 212 16.19 19.41 0.69
CA THR A 212 16.15 17.96 0.43
C THR A 212 16.99 17.15 1.44
N ASN A 213 17.21 17.69 2.65
CA ASN A 213 18.18 17.19 3.62
C ASN A 213 17.60 16.90 5.01
N THR A 214 16.29 16.97 5.20
CA THR A 214 15.66 16.42 6.42
C THR A 214 15.66 14.91 6.30
N ALA A 215 16.28 14.21 7.26
CA ALA A 215 16.24 12.75 7.32
C ALA A 215 14.76 12.29 7.30
N PRO A 216 14.42 11.26 6.53
CA PRO A 216 13.05 10.73 6.50
C PRO A 216 12.66 10.20 7.88
N ASP A 217 11.37 10.26 8.20
CA ASP A 217 10.84 9.59 9.40
C ASP A 217 11.20 8.09 9.35
N PHE A 218 11.36 7.49 10.53
CA PHE A 218 11.81 6.09 10.65
C PHE A 218 10.93 5.12 9.85
N GLU A 219 9.61 5.33 9.75
CA GLU A 219 8.75 4.43 8.97
C GLU A 219 9.12 4.37 7.49
N HIS A 220 9.48 5.50 6.90
CA HIS A 220 9.90 5.54 5.49
C HIS A 220 11.27 4.90 5.33
N ALA A 221 12.18 5.10 6.29
CA ALA A 221 13.50 4.47 6.30
C ALA A 221 13.41 2.94 6.38
N MET A 222 12.55 2.43 7.26
CA MET A 222 12.22 1.01 7.45
C MET A 222 11.52 0.42 6.21
N LEU A 223 10.51 1.11 5.69
CA LEU A 223 9.79 0.62 4.51
C LEU A 223 10.69 0.61 3.26
N LYS A 224 11.57 1.60 3.10
CA LYS A 224 12.55 1.61 1.99
C LYS A 224 13.50 0.42 2.06
N GLU A 225 13.93 0.05 3.26
CA GLU A 225 14.74 -1.16 3.48
C GLU A 225 13.99 -2.43 3.02
N MET A 226 12.68 -2.53 3.33
CA MET A 226 11.86 -3.65 2.87
C MET A 226 11.65 -3.67 1.35
N PHE A 227 11.50 -2.50 0.72
CA PHE A 227 11.44 -2.42 -0.74
C PHE A 227 12.75 -2.86 -1.37
N GLU A 228 13.90 -2.41 -0.83
CA GLU A 228 15.23 -2.79 -1.30
C GLU A 228 15.46 -4.31 -1.19
N SER A 229 15.14 -4.92 -0.04
CA SER A 229 15.33 -6.36 0.17
C SER A 229 14.45 -7.23 -0.73
N ARG A 230 13.33 -6.68 -1.20
CA ARG A 230 12.35 -7.36 -2.06
C ARG A 230 12.47 -6.97 -3.54
N ALA A 231 13.48 -6.19 -3.92
CA ALA A 231 13.63 -5.62 -5.26
C ALA A 231 12.32 -4.95 -5.77
N SER A 232 11.63 -4.28 -4.87
CA SER A 232 10.30 -3.72 -5.05
C SER A 232 10.31 -2.20 -4.87
N ASN A 233 9.14 -1.60 -4.97
CA ASN A 233 8.91 -0.18 -4.71
C ASN A 233 7.44 0.02 -4.33
N ARG A 234 7.07 1.25 -4.00
CA ARG A 234 5.70 1.63 -3.61
C ARG A 234 4.60 1.31 -4.64
N TYR A 235 4.94 0.93 -5.89
CA TYR A 235 3.99 0.54 -6.94
C TYR A 235 3.99 -0.96 -7.22
N ARG A 236 5.15 -1.60 -7.11
CA ARG A 236 5.31 -3.05 -7.26
C ARG A 236 4.93 -3.84 -6.01
N GLU A 237 4.99 -3.20 -4.84
CA GLU A 237 4.71 -3.89 -3.60
C GLU A 237 3.20 -3.97 -3.36
N HIS A 238 2.71 -5.21 -3.41
CA HIS A 238 1.31 -5.56 -3.17
C HIS A 238 1.08 -6.06 -1.74
N SER A 239 1.89 -5.59 -0.79
CA SER A 239 1.76 -5.95 0.62
C SER A 239 1.32 -4.76 1.47
N VAL A 240 0.44 -5.02 2.43
CA VAL A 240 0.34 -4.19 3.62
C VAL A 240 1.26 -4.79 4.67
N PHE A 241 2.38 -4.15 4.97
CA PHE A 241 3.31 -4.61 6.00
C PHE A 241 2.82 -4.21 7.38
N VAL A 242 2.59 -5.19 8.25
CA VAL A 242 2.30 -4.96 9.66
C VAL A 242 3.61 -5.13 10.42
N PHE A 243 4.32 -4.03 10.60
CA PHE A 243 5.57 -3.99 11.35
C PHE A 243 5.30 -4.05 12.85
N ILE A 244 5.83 -5.07 13.51
CA ILE A 244 5.83 -5.22 14.96
C ILE A 244 7.25 -4.88 15.44
N LEU A 245 7.41 -3.69 16.02
CA LEU A 245 8.72 -3.16 16.41
C LEU A 245 9.24 -3.83 17.68
N VAL A 246 10.31 -4.60 17.55
CA VAL A 246 10.97 -5.33 18.64
C VAL A 246 12.12 -4.49 19.18
N ASN A 247 11.83 -3.66 20.19
CA ASN A 247 12.87 -2.96 20.95
C ASN A 247 12.79 -3.35 22.44
N PRO A 248 13.81 -4.02 23.01
CA PRO A 248 13.85 -4.35 24.43
C PRO A 248 14.04 -3.11 25.34
N ASN A 249 14.59 -2.02 24.81
CA ASN A 249 14.86 -0.77 25.52
C ASN A 249 13.75 0.28 25.34
N MET A 250 12.68 -0.02 24.59
CA MET A 250 11.51 0.85 24.53
C MET A 250 10.85 0.89 25.92
N GLN A 251 11.11 1.95 26.68
CA GLN A 251 10.10 2.46 27.60
C GLN A 251 8.89 2.77 26.73
N ILE A 252 7.72 2.21 27.08
CA ILE A 252 6.44 2.33 26.35
C ILE A 252 6.42 3.65 25.60
N TYR A 253 6.52 3.59 24.27
CA TYR A 253 6.81 4.74 23.44
C TYR A 253 5.73 5.81 23.66
N ARG A 254 6.02 6.79 24.54
CA ARG A 254 5.04 7.68 25.18
C ARG A 254 3.85 6.90 25.81
N PRO A 255 3.28 7.36 26.94
CA PRO A 255 2.07 6.73 27.48
C PRO A 255 0.83 6.74 26.54
N HIS A 256 0.94 7.35 25.34
CA HIS A 256 -0.20 7.64 24.45
C HIS A 256 -0.10 7.11 23.01
N TRP A 257 1.00 6.46 22.58
CA TRP A 257 1.10 5.98 21.21
C TRP A 257 0.99 4.44 21.16
N GLY A 258 0.01 3.94 20.41
CA GLY A 258 -0.28 2.51 20.30
C GLY A 258 0.05 1.90 18.94
N GLY A 259 0.23 2.73 17.92
CA GLY A 259 0.49 2.30 16.55
C GLY A 259 0.33 3.44 15.55
N GLY A 260 0.50 3.12 14.27
CA GLY A 260 0.24 4.03 13.16
C GLY A 260 0.11 3.28 11.83
N GLY A 261 -0.85 3.65 10.99
CA GLY A 261 -1.12 3.03 9.70
C GLY A 261 -1.27 4.04 8.57
N ARG A 262 -0.91 3.65 7.35
CA ARG A 262 -1.14 4.44 6.12
C ARG A 262 -0.90 3.62 4.86
N SER A 263 -1.61 3.94 3.78
CA SER A 263 -1.32 3.41 2.45
C SER A 263 -0.04 4.03 1.88
N PHE A 264 0.69 3.31 1.03
CA PHE A 264 1.93 3.85 0.46
C PHE A 264 1.67 5.10 -0.38
N ASN A 265 0.66 5.02 -1.24
CA ASN A 265 0.42 6.04 -2.26
C ASN A 265 -0.72 6.99 -1.90
N GLY A 266 -1.28 6.89 -0.70
CA GLY A 266 -2.43 7.71 -0.32
C GLY A 266 -3.69 7.28 -1.04
N GLY A 267 -4.78 8.00 -0.77
CA GLY A 267 -6.07 7.73 -1.38
C GLY A 267 -6.64 6.35 -1.01
N VAL A 268 -7.72 6.01 -1.70
CA VAL A 268 -8.24 4.64 -1.78
C VAL A 268 -7.56 3.96 -2.97
N ASN A 269 -7.15 2.70 -2.84
CA ASN A 269 -6.63 1.89 -3.95
C ASN A 269 -5.22 2.25 -4.49
N GLY A 270 -4.42 3.02 -3.73
CA GLY A 270 -3.09 3.46 -4.15
C GLY A 270 -2.02 2.35 -4.27
N GLY A 271 -2.18 1.18 -3.66
CA GLY A 271 -1.16 0.14 -3.61
C GLY A 271 -1.21 -0.60 -2.27
N GLY A 272 -0.06 -1.12 -1.81
CA GLY A 272 0.10 -1.63 -0.46
C GLY A 272 0.06 -0.54 0.62
N GLY A 273 0.54 -0.88 1.80
CA GLY A 273 0.52 0.01 2.95
C GLY A 273 1.43 -0.46 4.06
N LEU A 274 1.45 0.29 5.15
CA LEU A 274 2.10 -0.13 6.37
C LEU A 274 1.22 0.11 7.57
N VAL A 275 1.43 -0.72 8.57
CA VAL A 275 0.97 -0.57 9.94
C VAL A 275 2.20 -0.75 10.82
N VAL A 276 2.37 0.09 11.82
CA VAL A 276 3.43 -0.01 12.82
C VAL A 276 2.79 -0.20 14.17
N LEU A 277 3.23 -1.23 14.89
CA LEU A 277 2.74 -1.60 16.20
C LEU A 277 3.91 -1.93 17.12
N GLU A 278 3.71 -1.74 18.42
CA GLU A 278 4.72 -2.04 19.44
C GLU A 278 4.69 -3.52 19.83
N TYR A 279 5.85 -4.19 19.83
CA TYR A 279 5.93 -5.61 20.20
C TYR A 279 5.46 -5.90 21.63
N ARG A 280 5.76 -5.02 22.59
CA ARG A 280 5.32 -5.18 23.98
C ARG A 280 3.81 -5.21 24.13
N ARG A 281 3.08 -4.54 23.22
CA ARG A 281 1.62 -4.49 23.23
C ARG A 281 0.97 -5.73 22.63
N LEU A 282 1.72 -6.65 22.03
CA LEU A 282 1.15 -7.86 21.43
C LEU A 282 0.27 -8.66 22.41
N ARG A 283 0.52 -8.52 23.72
CA ARG A 283 -0.28 -9.15 24.80
C ARG A 283 -1.10 -8.14 25.63
N HIS A 284 -1.19 -6.88 25.20
CA HIS A 284 -1.85 -5.79 25.91
C HIS A 284 -2.63 -4.88 24.97
N SER A 285 -3.92 -5.19 24.79
CA SER A 285 -4.86 -4.37 24.00
C SER A 285 -4.45 -4.19 22.53
N PHE A 286 -3.74 -5.16 21.97
CA PHE A 286 -3.19 -5.11 20.61
C PHE A 286 -4.26 -5.05 19.52
N TYR A 287 -5.24 -5.93 19.61
CA TYR A 287 -6.16 -6.23 18.52
C TYR A 287 -6.95 -5.00 18.07
N SER A 288 -7.45 -4.23 19.04
CA SER A 288 -8.20 -3.00 18.77
C SER A 288 -7.37 -1.94 18.04
N THR A 289 -6.07 -1.83 18.35
CA THR A 289 -5.18 -0.93 17.61
C THR A 289 -4.86 -1.50 16.23
N LEU A 290 -4.61 -2.81 16.11
CA LEU A 290 -4.35 -3.46 14.83
C LEU A 290 -5.46 -3.19 13.80
N ILE A 291 -6.73 -3.39 14.15
CA ILE A 291 -7.84 -3.19 13.21
C ILE A 291 -8.01 -1.70 12.83
N HIS A 292 -7.76 -0.79 13.77
CA HIS A 292 -7.79 0.66 13.53
C HIS A 292 -6.70 1.07 12.53
N GLU A 293 -5.46 0.65 12.77
CA GLU A 293 -4.35 0.97 11.88
C GLU A 293 -4.45 0.28 10.52
N LEU A 294 -5.03 -0.93 10.45
CA LEU A 294 -5.39 -1.55 9.18
C LEU A 294 -6.41 -0.71 8.40
N GLY A 295 -7.39 -0.12 9.08
CA GLY A 295 -8.31 0.85 8.48
C GLY A 295 -7.56 1.99 7.79
N HIS A 296 -6.57 2.59 8.46
CA HIS A 296 -5.69 3.60 7.85
C HIS A 296 -4.85 3.05 6.69
N ALA A 297 -4.26 1.86 6.84
CA ALA A 297 -3.50 1.22 5.76
C ALA A 297 -4.36 0.95 4.51
N PHE A 298 -5.66 0.79 4.68
CA PHE A 298 -6.63 0.61 3.59
C PHE A 298 -7.22 1.92 3.06
N GLY A 299 -6.89 3.06 3.67
CA GLY A 299 -7.21 4.40 3.19
C GLY A 299 -8.24 5.16 4.02
N LEU A 300 -8.71 4.61 5.15
CA LEU A 300 -9.63 5.32 6.05
C LEU A 300 -8.92 6.43 6.82
N ARG A 301 -9.70 7.45 7.20
CA ARG A 301 -9.32 8.50 8.13
C ARG A 301 -10.11 8.34 9.42
N HIS A 302 -9.67 9.03 10.45
CA HIS A 302 -10.46 9.23 11.67
C HIS A 302 -11.82 9.86 11.37
N VAL A 303 -12.78 9.57 12.26
CA VAL A 303 -14.18 9.97 12.09
C VAL A 303 -14.45 11.47 12.26
N ASP A 304 -13.53 12.19 12.89
CA ASP A 304 -13.56 13.66 13.01
C ASP A 304 -13.53 14.35 11.64
N CYS A 305 -12.94 13.71 10.64
CA CYS A 305 -12.96 14.18 9.26
C CYS A 305 -14.39 14.25 8.68
N PHE A 306 -15.31 13.45 9.22
CA PHE A 306 -16.74 13.46 8.89
C PHE A 306 -17.58 14.24 9.92
N GLY A 307 -16.94 14.98 10.84
CA GLY A 307 -17.60 15.73 11.91
C GLY A 307 -18.17 14.86 13.03
N GLN A 308 -17.76 13.59 13.14
CA GLN A 308 -18.22 12.69 14.21
C GLN A 308 -17.28 12.73 15.43
N SER A 309 -17.80 12.32 16.59
CA SER A 309 -17.05 12.28 17.85
C SER A 309 -15.99 11.18 17.86
N MET A 310 -14.73 11.55 18.14
CA MET A 310 -13.62 10.61 18.28
C MET A 310 -13.74 9.70 19.50
N THR A 311 -14.51 10.05 20.52
CA THR A 311 -14.58 9.28 21.76
C THR A 311 -15.88 8.50 21.91
N GLU A 312 -16.90 8.84 21.12
CA GLU A 312 -18.25 8.28 21.27
C GLU A 312 -18.73 7.51 20.04
N SER A 313 -18.15 7.76 18.86
CA SER A 313 -18.54 7.06 17.63
C SER A 313 -18.27 5.55 17.77
N ASP A 314 -19.21 4.75 17.29
CA ASP A 314 -19.08 3.29 17.22
C ASP A 314 -18.22 2.84 16.03
N SER A 315 -17.69 3.77 15.21
CA SER A 315 -16.72 3.43 14.16
C SER A 315 -15.41 2.92 14.75
N LEU A 316 -14.83 1.90 14.11
CA LEU A 316 -13.49 1.41 14.44
C LEU A 316 -12.40 2.47 14.22
N MET A 317 -12.66 3.51 13.43
CA MET A 317 -11.74 4.66 13.22
C MET A 317 -11.88 5.75 14.29
N SER A 318 -12.62 5.50 15.37
CA SER A 318 -12.66 6.35 16.57
C SER A 318 -11.73 5.82 17.67
N TYR A 319 -11.47 6.64 18.69
CA TYR A 319 -10.77 6.27 19.92
C TYR A 319 -11.73 5.85 21.04
N ASN A 320 -12.94 5.42 20.71
CA ASN A 320 -13.95 5.01 21.68
C ASN A 320 -13.39 3.93 22.61
N PRO A 321 -13.33 4.19 23.94
CA PRO A 321 -12.78 3.23 24.90
C PRO A 321 -13.49 1.88 24.92
N ARG A 322 -14.74 1.80 24.46
CA ARG A 322 -15.51 0.55 24.34
C ARG A 322 -14.87 -0.43 23.35
N HIS A 323 -14.06 0.07 22.41
CA HIS A 323 -13.40 -0.78 21.42
C HIS A 323 -12.14 -1.48 21.93
N ARG A 324 -11.64 -1.10 23.10
CA ARG A 324 -10.36 -1.62 23.60
C ARG A 324 -10.44 -3.12 23.90
N SER A 325 -9.56 -3.87 23.24
CA SER A 325 -9.24 -5.25 23.62
C SER A 325 -8.57 -5.30 25.00
N ARG A 326 -8.67 -6.44 25.69
CA ARG A 326 -8.03 -6.66 27.01
C ARG A 326 -7.00 -7.77 26.92
N GLY A 327 -5.81 -7.53 27.46
CA GLY A 327 -4.72 -8.51 27.41
C GLY A 327 -4.43 -8.96 25.98
N ALA A 328 -4.37 -10.28 25.77
CA ALA A 328 -4.15 -10.91 24.48
C ALA A 328 -5.45 -11.32 23.76
N GLU A 329 -6.63 -10.90 24.23
CA GLU A 329 -7.91 -11.29 23.66
C GLU A 329 -8.33 -10.40 22.47
N ILE A 330 -9.22 -10.93 21.64
CA ILE A 330 -9.94 -10.14 20.63
C ILE A 330 -10.88 -9.15 21.35
N ALA A 331 -11.06 -7.95 20.78
CA ALA A 331 -12.00 -6.98 21.34
C ALA A 331 -13.44 -7.53 21.29
N LEU A 332 -14.17 -7.44 22.41
CA LEU A 332 -15.59 -7.84 22.48
C LEU A 332 -16.48 -6.98 21.58
N ASN A 333 -16.15 -5.69 21.47
CA ASN A 333 -16.79 -4.76 20.55
C ASN A 333 -15.72 -4.07 19.72
N PRO A 334 -15.22 -4.66 18.62
CA PRO A 334 -14.12 -4.10 17.84
C PRO A 334 -14.45 -2.78 17.10
N GLY A 335 -15.69 -2.30 17.20
CA GLY A 335 -16.18 -1.17 16.42
C GLY A 335 -16.83 -1.61 15.11
N THR A 336 -17.42 -0.65 14.41
CA THR A 336 -18.17 -0.83 13.17
C THR A 336 -17.62 0.08 12.07
N LEU A 337 -18.27 0.11 10.91
CA LEU A 337 -18.01 1.11 9.87
C LEU A 337 -19.27 1.94 9.67
N SER A 338 -19.11 3.26 9.59
CA SER A 338 -20.13 4.11 8.98
C SER A 338 -20.29 3.77 7.49
N GLU A 339 -21.42 4.17 6.91
CA GLU A 339 -21.68 3.97 5.49
C GLU A 339 -20.60 4.59 4.59
N GLY A 340 -20.12 5.79 4.94
CA GLY A 340 -19.04 6.45 4.21
C GLY A 340 -17.72 5.70 4.25
N GLU A 341 -17.35 5.13 5.40
CA GLU A 341 -16.13 4.32 5.53
C GLU A 341 -16.26 2.99 4.79
N ARG A 342 -17.43 2.35 4.84
CA ARG A 342 -17.72 1.14 4.08
C ARG A 342 -17.56 1.39 2.58
N LEU A 343 -18.15 2.45 2.04
CA LEU A 343 -17.99 2.83 0.63
C LEU A 343 -16.52 3.13 0.28
N THR A 344 -15.80 3.82 1.17
CA THR A 344 -14.38 4.14 1.00
C THR A 344 -13.52 2.87 0.91
N LEU A 345 -13.76 1.86 1.75
CA LEU A 345 -13.04 0.60 1.69
C LEU A 345 -13.38 -0.21 0.43
N LEU A 346 -14.63 -0.20 -0.01
CA LEU A 346 -15.04 -0.87 -1.25
C LEU A 346 -14.35 -0.26 -2.47
N LEU A 347 -13.99 1.03 -2.46
CA LEU A 347 -13.17 1.62 -3.53
C LEU A 347 -11.77 1.02 -3.67
N ASN A 348 -11.35 0.13 -2.76
CA ASN A 348 -10.11 -0.63 -2.83
C ASN A 348 -10.34 -2.11 -3.20
N PRO A 349 -10.67 -2.40 -4.46
CA PRO A 349 -11.01 -3.75 -4.91
C PRO A 349 -9.82 -4.73 -4.92
N ARG A 350 -8.58 -4.26 -4.74
CA ARG A 350 -7.39 -5.13 -4.60
C ARG A 350 -7.27 -5.73 -3.19
N ILE A 351 -7.82 -5.05 -2.18
CA ILE A 351 -7.88 -5.50 -0.79
C ILE A 351 -9.23 -6.17 -0.51
N PHE A 352 -10.30 -5.53 -0.97
CA PHE A 352 -11.69 -5.95 -0.75
C PHE A 352 -12.43 -6.20 -2.08
N PRO A 353 -12.10 -7.27 -2.83
CA PRO A 353 -12.80 -7.57 -4.07
C PRO A 353 -14.30 -7.73 -3.87
N HIS A 354 -15.07 -7.13 -4.78
CA HIS A 354 -16.53 -7.09 -4.77
C HIS A 354 -17.07 -7.05 -6.20
N GLN A 355 -18.38 -7.28 -6.36
CA GLN A 355 -19.06 -7.23 -7.67
C GLN A 355 -19.62 -5.85 -8.06
N HIS A 356 -19.59 -4.88 -7.14
CA HIS A 356 -20.12 -3.53 -7.39
C HIS A 356 -19.30 -2.72 -8.40
N ASP A 357 -19.98 -1.82 -9.12
CA ASP A 357 -19.36 -0.87 -10.05
C ASP A 357 -18.62 0.25 -9.29
N LEU A 358 -17.35 0.47 -9.66
CA LEU A 358 -16.49 1.47 -9.00
C LEU A 358 -17.00 2.90 -9.21
N ALA A 359 -17.58 3.21 -10.37
CA ALA A 359 -18.05 4.58 -10.65
C ALA A 359 -19.24 4.94 -9.73
N SER A 360 -20.16 4.00 -9.53
CA SER A 360 -21.27 4.15 -8.58
C SER A 360 -20.78 4.34 -7.14
N LEU A 361 -19.77 3.57 -6.70
CA LEU A 361 -19.18 3.72 -5.36
C LEU A 361 -18.48 5.07 -5.20
N GLN A 362 -17.80 5.55 -6.23
CA GLN A 362 -17.14 6.86 -6.23
C GLN A 362 -18.14 8.01 -6.11
N GLU A 363 -19.31 7.89 -6.73
CA GLU A 363 -20.36 8.92 -6.62
C GLU A 363 -20.90 9.03 -5.18
N GLN A 364 -21.00 7.89 -4.48
CA GLN A 364 -21.56 7.80 -3.13
C GLN A 364 -20.53 8.06 -2.01
N SER A 365 -19.22 7.98 -2.31
CA SER A 365 -18.15 8.09 -1.31
C SER A 365 -17.83 9.55 -0.90
N ASN A 366 -17.48 9.73 0.38
CA ASN A 366 -17.14 11.02 0.99
C ASN A 366 -15.64 11.38 0.91
N ALA A 367 -15.28 12.64 1.20
CA ALA A 367 -13.90 13.13 1.08
C ALA A 367 -13.12 13.12 2.39
N CYS A 368 -12.45 12.00 2.67
CA CYS A 368 -11.54 11.85 3.80
C CYS A 368 -10.53 10.74 3.50
N VAL A 369 -9.48 11.04 2.75
CA VAL A 369 -8.41 10.08 2.44
C VAL A 369 -7.07 10.54 3.01
N LEU A 370 -6.19 9.59 3.31
CA LEU A 370 -4.80 9.88 3.70
C LEU A 370 -3.97 10.31 2.48
N PRO A 371 -3.03 11.26 2.64
CA PRO A 371 -2.09 11.61 1.58
C PRO A 371 -1.07 10.49 1.35
N ALA A 372 -0.41 10.54 0.18
CA ALA A 372 0.71 9.65 -0.12
C ALA A 372 1.86 9.80 0.87
N MET A 373 2.58 8.69 1.10
CA MET A 373 3.86 8.73 1.82
C MET A 373 4.91 9.53 1.05
N ASP A 374 5.94 9.97 1.78
CA ASP A 374 6.99 10.86 1.27
C ASP A 374 7.71 10.30 0.03
N SER A 375 8.18 11.20 -0.82
CA SER A 375 8.95 10.90 -2.02
C SER A 375 10.26 10.14 -1.78
N TYR A 376 10.75 10.09 -0.53
CA TYR A 376 11.89 9.27 -0.11
C TYR A 376 11.72 7.78 -0.47
N LEU A 377 10.47 7.28 -0.50
CA LEU A 377 10.13 5.92 -0.91
C LEU A 377 10.14 5.68 -2.43
N GLY A 378 10.53 6.69 -3.19
CA GLY A 378 10.36 6.76 -4.64
C GLY A 378 9.39 7.86 -5.02
N GLY A 379 9.66 8.52 -6.15
CA GLY A 379 8.83 9.59 -6.69
C GLY A 379 7.39 9.12 -6.89
N VAL A 380 6.43 10.00 -6.60
CA VAL A 380 5.01 9.75 -6.86
C VAL A 380 4.73 10.06 -8.33
N PRO A 381 4.23 9.10 -9.14
CA PRO A 381 3.83 9.36 -10.50
C PRO A 381 2.77 10.44 -10.51
N THR A 382 2.87 11.32 -11.48
CA THR A 382 1.84 12.28 -11.80
C THR A 382 0.82 11.60 -12.69
N VAL A 383 -0.41 11.41 -12.22
CA VAL A 383 -1.47 10.90 -13.11
C VAL A 383 -2.15 12.09 -13.76
N HIS A 384 -2.27 12.08 -15.08
CA HIS A 384 -2.88 13.17 -15.83
C HIS A 384 -4.16 12.70 -16.53
N GLY A 385 -5.27 13.38 -16.27
CA GLY A 385 -6.50 13.24 -17.06
C GLY A 385 -7.34 11.98 -16.78
N LEU A 386 -6.95 11.12 -15.85
CA LEU A 386 -7.73 9.93 -15.45
C LEU A 386 -8.55 10.12 -14.18
N GLY A 387 -8.20 11.10 -13.36
CA GLY A 387 -8.92 11.47 -12.15
C GLY A 387 -8.75 12.96 -11.88
N TYR A 388 -8.34 13.32 -10.67
CA TYR A 388 -8.17 14.71 -10.28
C TYR A 388 -6.75 15.21 -10.59
N ASP A 389 -6.68 16.24 -11.42
CA ASP A 389 -5.46 17.00 -11.66
C ASP A 389 -5.51 18.27 -10.81
N LEU A 390 -4.52 18.48 -9.94
CA LEU A 390 -4.31 19.73 -9.20
C LEU A 390 -3.01 20.37 -9.66
N LEU A 391 -3.08 21.62 -10.11
CA LEU A 391 -1.94 22.37 -10.60
C LEU A 391 -1.76 23.67 -9.83
N PHE A 392 -0.54 23.94 -9.39
CA PHE A 392 -0.12 25.23 -8.84
C PHE A 392 0.79 25.93 -9.85
N ASN A 393 0.39 27.12 -10.32
CA ASN A 393 1.13 27.88 -11.35
C ASN A 393 1.46 27.03 -12.58
N ASN A 394 0.47 26.27 -13.08
CA ASN A 394 0.58 25.33 -14.20
C ASN A 394 1.50 24.12 -13.97
N ARG A 395 2.00 23.91 -12.75
CA ARG A 395 2.76 22.72 -12.39
C ARG A 395 1.85 21.73 -11.67
N MET A 396 1.80 20.49 -12.15
CA MET A 396 1.05 19.42 -11.47
C MET A 396 1.63 19.18 -10.07
N VAL A 397 0.74 19.13 -9.08
CA VAL A 397 1.07 18.82 -7.68
C VAL A 397 0.23 17.66 -7.14
N SER A 398 -0.82 17.23 -7.84
CA SER A 398 -1.53 15.98 -7.52
C SER A 398 -0.66 14.77 -7.86
N GLY A 399 -0.62 13.81 -6.94
CA GLY A 399 0.05 12.53 -7.12
C GLY A 399 -0.84 11.46 -7.74
N PHE A 400 -0.35 10.22 -7.71
CA PHE A 400 -1.05 9.05 -8.24
C PHE A 400 -2.38 8.78 -7.55
N ASP A 401 -2.49 9.05 -6.24
CA ASP A 401 -3.73 8.94 -5.46
C ASP A 401 -4.88 9.74 -6.04
N ALA A 402 -4.59 10.89 -6.66
CA ALA A 402 -5.59 11.75 -7.24
C ALA A 402 -6.37 11.08 -8.39
N MET A 403 -5.85 10.00 -8.97
CA MET A 403 -6.59 9.19 -9.95
C MET A 403 -7.84 8.53 -9.35
N PHE A 404 -7.84 8.29 -8.04
CA PHE A 404 -8.94 7.64 -7.33
C PHE A 404 -9.87 8.63 -6.65
N TYR A 405 -9.59 9.93 -6.78
CA TYR A 405 -10.49 10.94 -6.26
C TYR A 405 -11.85 10.83 -6.95
N THR A 406 -12.90 11.01 -6.17
CA THR A 406 -14.24 11.22 -6.71
C THR A 406 -14.35 12.66 -7.23
N LYS A 407 -15.29 12.94 -8.14
CA LYS A 407 -15.49 14.31 -8.63
C LYS A 407 -15.83 15.27 -7.48
N ALA A 408 -16.58 14.80 -6.49
CA ALA A 408 -16.93 15.58 -5.29
C ALA A 408 -15.71 15.83 -4.39
N GLN A 409 -14.84 14.82 -4.19
CA GLN A 409 -13.56 14.96 -3.50
C GLN A 409 -12.67 16.00 -4.17
N ALA A 410 -12.52 15.89 -5.48
CA ALA A 410 -11.74 16.79 -6.32
C ALA A 410 -12.25 18.24 -6.21
N LYS A 411 -13.57 18.46 -6.23
CA LYS A 411 -14.19 19.79 -6.03
C LYS A 411 -13.88 20.38 -4.65
N ARG A 412 -14.11 19.62 -3.57
CA ARG A 412 -13.86 20.09 -2.19
C ARG A 412 -12.38 20.38 -1.95
N HIS A 413 -11.51 19.47 -2.38
CA HIS A 413 -10.07 19.67 -2.26
C HIS A 413 -9.61 20.88 -3.06
N CYS A 414 -10.09 21.04 -4.29
CA CYS A 414 -9.79 22.21 -5.11
C CYS A 414 -10.20 23.53 -4.44
N ALA A 415 -11.42 23.59 -3.89
CA ALA A 415 -11.90 24.77 -3.17
C ALA A 415 -11.01 25.10 -1.97
N ALA A 416 -10.65 24.09 -1.17
CA ALA A 416 -9.76 24.25 -0.02
C ALA A 416 -8.36 24.74 -0.44
N MET A 417 -7.81 24.23 -1.55
CA MET A 417 -6.51 24.67 -2.07
C MET A 417 -6.54 26.12 -2.57
N ARG A 418 -7.62 26.52 -3.27
CA ARG A 418 -7.82 27.91 -3.70
C ARG A 418 -7.89 28.87 -2.51
N GLN A 419 -8.58 28.47 -1.43
CA GLN A 419 -8.68 29.28 -0.22
C GLN A 419 -7.35 29.38 0.54
N ARG A 420 -6.62 28.27 0.68
CA ARG A 420 -5.35 28.21 1.43
C ARG A 420 -4.19 28.90 0.70
N HIS A 421 -4.23 28.95 -0.62
CA HIS A 421 -3.15 29.48 -1.45
C HIS A 421 -3.65 30.61 -2.37
N PRO A 422 -4.12 31.74 -1.83
CA PRO A 422 -4.70 32.83 -2.63
C PRO A 422 -3.68 33.52 -3.55
N SER A 423 -2.38 33.38 -3.26
CA SER A 423 -1.28 33.91 -4.06
C SER A 423 -0.83 33.00 -5.21
N LEU A 424 -1.35 31.77 -5.29
CA LEU A 424 -1.00 30.82 -6.34
C LEU A 424 -2.15 30.70 -7.34
N ARG A 425 -1.83 30.48 -8.62
CA ARG A 425 -2.83 30.05 -9.60
C ARG A 425 -3.14 28.58 -9.36
N VAL A 426 -4.29 28.29 -8.75
CA VAL A 426 -4.77 26.93 -8.51
C VAL A 426 -5.73 26.50 -9.62
N ASP A 427 -5.25 25.67 -10.54
CA ASP A 427 -6.06 25.01 -11.59
C ASP A 427 -6.39 23.58 -11.15
N CYS A 428 -7.60 23.13 -11.48
CA CYS A 428 -8.15 21.86 -11.04
C CYS A 428 -8.92 21.22 -12.18
N ARG A 429 -8.66 19.96 -12.48
CA ARG A 429 -9.37 19.21 -13.52
C ARG A 429 -9.82 17.87 -12.99
N PHE A 430 -10.93 17.36 -13.50
CA PHE A 430 -11.40 16.02 -13.22
C PHE A 430 -11.64 15.29 -14.53
N ALA A 431 -10.96 14.16 -14.72
CA ALA A 431 -10.93 13.42 -15.98
C ALA A 431 -10.60 14.35 -17.17
N GLY A 432 -9.59 15.21 -17.00
CA GLY A 432 -9.13 16.18 -18.00
C GLY A 432 -10.03 17.41 -18.22
N LYS A 433 -11.21 17.48 -17.58
CA LYS A 433 -12.13 18.61 -17.70
C LYS A 433 -11.95 19.60 -16.53
N PRO A 434 -11.90 20.92 -16.77
CA PRO A 434 -11.82 21.90 -15.68
C PRO A 434 -12.92 21.70 -14.63
N LEU A 435 -12.53 21.74 -13.35
CA LEU A 435 -13.47 21.81 -12.24
C LEU A 435 -13.85 23.26 -12.02
N GLU A 436 -15.07 23.59 -12.43
CA GLU A 436 -15.70 24.87 -12.12
C GLU A 436 -15.61 25.16 -10.63
N SER A 437 -15.30 26.41 -10.28
CA SER A 437 -15.46 26.89 -8.91
C SER A 437 -16.90 26.67 -8.46
N PRO A 438 -17.17 26.31 -7.20
CA PRO A 438 -18.51 26.47 -6.66
C PRO A 438 -18.94 27.92 -6.95
N LEU A 439 -20.11 28.10 -7.55
CA LEU A 439 -20.72 29.43 -7.62
C LEU A 439 -20.82 29.97 -6.17
N PRO A 440 -20.56 31.27 -5.98
CA PRO A 440 -20.50 31.90 -4.66
C PRO A 440 -21.79 31.73 -3.85
#